data_AF-A0A7S3ZBH7-F1
#
_entry.id   AF-A0A7S3ZBH7-F1
#
_cell.length_a   1.000
_cell.length_b   1.000
_cell.length_c   1.000
_cell.angle_alpha   90.00
_cell.angle_beta   90.00
_cell.angle_gamma   90.00
#
_symmetry.space_group_name_H-M   'P 1'
#
loop_
_entity.id
_entity.type
_entity.pdbx_description
1 polymer ?
#
loop_
_entity_poly.entity_id
_entity_poly.type
_entity_poly.pdbx_seq_one_letter_code
_entity_poly.pdbx_strand_id
1 'polypeptide(L)'
;TLNAIELMWISNPFNDRIIKKKRTLDICFSNTWFLEHCPVEFPIKVRISHQKLLKRYVLNKIKNINKKRTMKIRLLDILEKSEYFKSTKIDWVETGIHLNKQGFNMLNLLIHKKGLNFLHLDYNFNLKPVKTLTTKERKKSRFGNAFHLCREILRMTKLILDAHIQYRMGNIDAYQLADGIQFIFSHIGQLTGMYRYKYKLMKQIRICKDLKHVIYYRFNVGDVGKGPGVGFWVPTWRVWLYFLRGITPLLENWINNLLIRQFIRRTKHKTAKSLTKQRIESHYDLELRTSIVNEIGALFPSVVKENKINLILQHLSEAWRCWKANISWVVPEMNKEIEIIIHKYVKLKADWWSNIAYYNRERIKNGATVDKTVCRKNIGRLTRLFIRSEHKKQIQYSKEGPFIKKKEIVGYYTTMSEWFRFLEKDKIRFPSLNDKFSSNLLIITLGHLKDQFSANVKLNLQQKEEMELLEYAYNNSNEVLKTIKRYLLIKRTFKEVFLSFMDHFDNIVPVYEVDAVEKLTDAYLDHFLWFENDMIEIIPDWVKPSDKEILPHLVYKWCKEYKEIVKTMKESIVKKE
;
A
#
# COMPACT_ATOMS: atom_id res chain seq x y z
N THR A 1 -22.39 -67.06 2.88
CA THR A 1 -23.35 -66.19 3.62
C THR A 1 -22.63 -65.13 4.43
N LEU A 2 -21.61 -65.47 5.23
CA LEU A 2 -20.80 -64.50 6.00
C LEU A 2 -20.25 -63.34 5.15
N ASN A 3 -19.57 -63.62 4.03
CA ASN A 3 -19.06 -62.57 3.13
C ASN A 3 -20.17 -61.65 2.57
N ALA A 4 -21.40 -62.17 2.42
CA ALA A 4 -22.54 -61.37 1.95
C ALA A 4 -23.05 -60.43 3.05
N ILE A 5 -23.01 -60.87 4.31
CA ILE A 5 -23.30 -60.03 5.48
C ILE A 5 -22.21 -58.96 5.62
N GLU A 6 -20.93 -59.31 5.45
CA GLU A 6 -19.83 -58.33 5.45
C GLU A 6 -20.02 -57.25 4.37
N LEU A 7 -20.36 -57.64 3.13
CA LEU A 7 -20.63 -56.71 2.04
C LEU A 7 -21.76 -55.70 2.33
N MET A 8 -22.75 -56.06 3.17
CA MET A 8 -23.81 -55.13 3.57
C MET A 8 -23.28 -53.96 4.41
N TRP A 9 -22.21 -54.15 5.17
CA TRP A 9 -21.66 -53.15 6.10
C TRP A 9 -20.49 -52.34 5.50
N ILE A 10 -20.09 -52.59 4.24
CA ILE A 10 -18.97 -51.88 3.61
C ILE A 10 -19.44 -50.53 3.05
N SER A 11 -18.52 -49.55 2.98
CA SER A 11 -18.80 -48.25 2.35
C SER A 11 -19.06 -48.34 0.84
N ASN A 12 -19.85 -47.40 0.31
CA ASN A 12 -19.98 -47.18 -1.14
C ASN A 12 -18.59 -47.05 -1.79
N PRO A 13 -18.27 -47.83 -2.85
CA PRO A 13 -19.20 -48.46 -3.78
C PRO A 13 -19.49 -49.96 -3.58
N PHE A 14 -18.94 -50.61 -2.55
CA PHE A 14 -18.97 -52.08 -2.46
C PHE A 14 -20.26 -52.67 -1.86
N ASN A 15 -21.12 -51.82 -1.28
CA ASN A 15 -22.41 -52.22 -0.72
C ASN A 15 -23.53 -52.42 -1.77
N ASP A 16 -23.38 -51.88 -2.98
CA ASP A 16 -24.39 -51.95 -4.04
C ASP A 16 -24.00 -52.97 -5.11
N ARG A 17 -24.93 -53.88 -5.47
CA ARG A 17 -24.74 -54.83 -6.59
C ARG A 17 -24.81 -54.15 -7.97
N ILE A 18 -25.54 -53.04 -8.09
CA ILE A 18 -25.78 -52.33 -9.36
C ILE A 18 -25.12 -50.95 -9.26
N ILE A 19 -23.96 -50.79 -9.88
CA ILE A 19 -23.19 -49.54 -9.84
C ILE A 19 -23.28 -48.83 -11.19
N LYS A 20 -23.72 -47.58 -11.18
CA LYS A 20 -23.63 -46.72 -12.38
C LYS A 20 -22.17 -46.41 -12.68
N LYS A 21 -21.76 -46.61 -13.94
CA LYS A 21 -20.41 -46.25 -14.42
C LYS A 21 -20.13 -44.77 -14.12
N LYS A 22 -19.07 -44.49 -13.36
CA LYS A 22 -18.59 -43.14 -13.05
C LYS A 22 -17.31 -42.86 -13.84
N ARG A 23 -17.04 -41.60 -14.14
CA ARG A 23 -15.73 -41.18 -14.69
C ARG A 23 -14.66 -41.42 -13.64
N THR A 24 -13.46 -41.83 -14.05
CA THR A 24 -12.29 -41.97 -13.17
C THR A 24 -12.03 -40.71 -12.35
N LEU A 25 -12.27 -39.54 -12.94
CA LEU A 25 -12.20 -38.23 -12.29
C LEU A 25 -13.14 -38.06 -11.09
N ASP A 26 -14.33 -38.65 -11.13
CA ASP A 26 -15.36 -38.45 -10.11
C ASP A 26 -15.19 -39.42 -8.93
N ILE A 27 -14.35 -40.43 -9.07
CA ILE A 27 -14.01 -41.39 -8.02
C ILE A 27 -12.96 -40.77 -7.10
N CYS A 28 -13.21 -40.79 -5.78
CA CYS A 28 -12.33 -40.20 -4.78
C CYS A 28 -11.65 -41.27 -3.93
N PHE A 29 -10.36 -41.49 -4.15
CA PHE A 29 -9.60 -42.50 -3.41
C PHE A 29 -9.09 -42.05 -2.04
N SER A 30 -8.85 -40.76 -1.84
CA SER A 30 -8.20 -40.23 -0.62
C SER A 30 -9.13 -39.44 0.30
N ASN A 31 -10.43 -39.35 0.00
CA ASN A 31 -11.34 -38.50 0.76
C ASN A 31 -11.58 -39.02 2.18
N THR A 32 -11.79 -40.33 2.34
CA THR A 32 -12.01 -40.97 3.64
C THR A 32 -10.86 -40.68 4.60
N TRP A 33 -9.62 -40.74 4.10
CA TRP A 33 -8.40 -40.57 4.90
C TRP A 33 -8.31 -39.23 5.63
N PHE A 34 -8.82 -38.13 5.06
CA PHE A 34 -8.78 -36.82 5.71
C PHE A 34 -10.14 -36.37 6.28
N LEU A 35 -11.20 -37.15 6.05
CA LEU A 35 -12.50 -36.96 6.72
C LEU A 35 -12.48 -37.55 8.12
N GLU A 36 -11.69 -38.61 8.33
CA GLU A 36 -11.37 -39.17 9.64
C GLU A 36 -10.40 -38.27 10.42
N HIS A 37 -10.43 -38.42 11.74
CA HIS A 37 -9.48 -37.75 12.62
C HIS A 37 -8.06 -38.23 12.33
N CYS A 38 -7.12 -37.28 12.26
CA CYS A 38 -5.71 -37.60 12.08
C CYS A 38 -5.16 -38.25 13.36
N PRO A 39 -4.40 -39.36 13.27
CA PRO A 39 -3.68 -39.92 14.41
C PRO A 39 -2.78 -38.88 15.10
N VAL A 40 -2.71 -38.93 16.43
CA VAL A 40 -1.96 -37.95 17.25
C VAL A 40 -0.44 -38.08 17.04
N GLU A 41 0.02 -39.29 16.76
CA GLU A 41 1.42 -39.62 16.45
C GLU A 41 1.95 -38.90 15.21
N PHE A 42 1.06 -38.46 14.31
CA PHE A 42 1.48 -37.79 13.10
C PHE A 42 2.01 -36.37 13.39
N PRO A 43 3.10 -35.97 12.71
CA PRO A 43 3.72 -34.68 12.94
C PRO A 43 2.79 -33.54 12.54
N ILE A 44 3.02 -32.36 13.14
CA ILE A 44 2.20 -31.15 12.97
C ILE A 44 1.93 -30.83 11.49
N LYS A 45 2.92 -31.03 10.62
CA LYS A 45 2.79 -30.78 9.16
C LYS A 45 1.65 -31.58 8.51
N VAL A 46 1.43 -32.83 8.94
CA VAL A 46 0.40 -33.72 8.39
C VAL A 46 -0.96 -33.34 8.97
N ARG A 47 -1.04 -33.08 10.28
CA ARG A 47 -2.25 -32.60 10.94
C ARG A 47 -2.79 -31.31 10.31
N ILE A 48 -1.92 -30.34 10.00
CA ILE A 48 -2.29 -29.13 9.26
C ILE A 48 -2.80 -29.46 7.85
N SER A 49 -2.20 -30.43 7.16
CA SER A 49 -2.64 -30.84 5.82
C SER A 49 -4.02 -31.52 5.86
N HIS A 50 -4.32 -32.36 6.85
CA HIS A 50 -5.68 -32.88 7.09
C HIS A 50 -6.68 -31.75 7.26
N GLN A 51 -6.41 -30.78 8.15
CA GLN A 51 -7.28 -29.63 8.39
C GLN A 51 -7.53 -28.81 7.11
N LYS A 52 -6.49 -28.57 6.30
CA LYS A 52 -6.60 -27.82 5.03
C LYS A 52 -7.41 -28.56 3.98
N LEU A 53 -7.28 -29.88 3.89
CA LEU A 53 -8.07 -30.72 2.97
C LEU A 53 -9.55 -30.74 3.41
N LEU A 54 -9.81 -30.93 4.70
CA LEU A 54 -11.15 -30.89 5.28
C LEU A 54 -11.81 -29.51 5.06
N LYS A 55 -11.11 -28.41 5.34
CA LYS A 55 -11.59 -27.05 5.05
C LYS A 55 -12.04 -26.89 3.59
N ARG A 56 -11.28 -27.44 2.64
CA ARG A 56 -11.62 -27.37 1.20
C ARG A 56 -12.80 -28.26 0.85
N TYR A 57 -12.88 -29.44 1.45
CA TYR A 57 -14.02 -30.34 1.29
C TYR A 57 -15.32 -29.66 1.74
N VAL A 58 -15.32 -29.07 2.94
CA VAL A 58 -16.46 -28.32 3.48
C VAL A 58 -16.81 -27.12 2.60
N LEU A 59 -15.83 -26.30 2.20
CA LEU A 59 -16.06 -25.17 1.29
C LEU A 59 -16.66 -25.59 -0.06
N ASN A 60 -16.28 -26.75 -0.58
CA ASN A 60 -16.85 -27.28 -1.82
C ASN A 60 -18.30 -27.72 -1.61
N LYS A 61 -18.63 -28.36 -0.48
CA LYS A 61 -20.02 -28.75 -0.15
C LYS A 61 -20.92 -27.53 0.00
N ILE A 62 -20.49 -26.50 0.74
CA ILE A 62 -21.23 -25.25 0.94
C ILE A 62 -21.54 -24.56 -0.39
N LYS A 63 -20.56 -24.50 -1.31
CA LYS A 63 -20.72 -23.78 -2.59
C LYS A 63 -21.48 -24.57 -3.68
N ASN A 64 -21.74 -25.86 -3.49
CA ASN A 64 -22.29 -26.71 -4.54
C ASN A 64 -23.84 -26.71 -4.60
N ILE A 65 -24.50 -25.90 -3.76
CA ILE A 65 -25.95 -25.95 -3.54
C ILE A 65 -26.76 -25.41 -4.74
N ASN A 66 -26.21 -24.48 -5.56
CA ASN A 66 -26.99 -23.78 -6.59
C ASN A 66 -26.33 -23.79 -7.99
N LYS A 67 -26.29 -24.93 -8.70
CA LYS A 67 -25.92 -24.94 -10.12
C LYS A 67 -27.15 -24.87 -11.02
N LYS A 68 -27.30 -23.76 -11.75
CA LYS A 68 -28.32 -23.62 -12.80
C LYS A 68 -28.12 -24.70 -13.86
N ARG A 69 -29.21 -25.39 -14.23
CA ARG A 69 -29.20 -26.32 -15.35
C ARG A 69 -29.04 -25.51 -16.64
N THR A 70 -27.98 -25.79 -17.40
CA THR A 70 -27.74 -25.19 -18.72
C THR A 70 -27.93 -26.24 -19.81
N MET A 71 -28.32 -25.79 -21.00
CA MET A 71 -28.31 -26.62 -22.21
C MET A 71 -26.91 -27.22 -22.41
N LYS A 72 -26.86 -28.54 -22.67
CA LYS A 72 -25.59 -29.27 -22.83
C LYS A 72 -25.15 -29.21 -24.29
N ILE A 73 -24.29 -28.25 -24.61
CA ILE A 73 -23.61 -28.20 -25.92
C ILE A 73 -22.30 -29.00 -25.81
N ARG A 74 -22.12 -30.00 -26.68
CA ARG A 74 -20.90 -30.81 -26.75
C ARG A 74 -20.08 -30.36 -27.96
N LEU A 75 -18.93 -29.75 -27.69
CA LEU A 75 -18.07 -29.17 -28.72
C LEU A 75 -17.54 -30.22 -29.72
N LEU A 76 -17.10 -31.39 -29.22
CA LEU A 76 -16.53 -32.42 -30.09
C LEU A 76 -17.56 -32.97 -31.08
N ASP A 77 -18.80 -33.20 -30.63
CA ASP A 77 -19.92 -33.63 -31.49
C ASP A 77 -20.25 -32.61 -32.61
N ILE A 78 -19.97 -31.32 -32.39
CA ILE A 78 -20.13 -30.27 -33.40
C ILE A 78 -18.96 -30.30 -34.38
N LEU A 79 -17.73 -30.46 -33.87
CA LEU A 79 -16.52 -30.51 -34.71
C LEU A 79 -16.51 -31.75 -35.61
N GLU A 80 -16.93 -32.90 -35.11
CA GLU A 80 -17.00 -34.17 -35.87
C GLU A 80 -17.97 -34.08 -37.06
N LYS A 81 -19.02 -33.26 -36.97
CA LYS A 81 -19.96 -33.02 -38.08
C LYS A 81 -19.37 -32.17 -39.20
N SER A 82 -18.26 -31.47 -38.96
CA SER A 82 -17.64 -30.62 -39.97
C SER A 82 -16.65 -31.41 -40.84
N GLU A 83 -16.52 -31.01 -42.10
CA GLU A 83 -15.66 -31.71 -43.07
C GLU A 83 -14.16 -31.69 -42.70
N TYR A 84 -13.75 -30.70 -41.91
CA TYR A 84 -12.36 -30.46 -41.51
C TYR A 84 -11.84 -31.43 -40.44
N PHE A 85 -12.72 -32.15 -39.73
CA PHE A 85 -12.31 -33.08 -38.66
C PHE A 85 -12.67 -34.51 -39.03
N LYS A 86 -11.72 -35.43 -38.82
CA LYS A 86 -11.90 -36.88 -39.01
C LYS A 86 -11.56 -37.62 -37.72
N SER A 87 -12.18 -38.78 -37.54
CA SER A 87 -11.99 -39.64 -36.37
C SER A 87 -11.09 -40.82 -36.70
N THR A 88 -10.17 -41.17 -35.80
CA THR A 88 -9.26 -42.30 -35.92
C THR A 88 -8.91 -42.85 -34.54
N LYS A 89 -8.37 -44.07 -34.48
CA LYS A 89 -7.89 -44.72 -33.25
C LYS A 89 -6.36 -44.78 -33.29
N ILE A 90 -5.72 -44.14 -32.32
CA ILE A 90 -4.25 -43.97 -32.24
C ILE A 90 -3.79 -44.25 -30.80
N ASP A 91 -2.54 -44.67 -30.60
CA ASP A 91 -1.96 -44.86 -29.26
C ASP A 91 -1.94 -43.52 -28.47
N TRP A 92 -2.08 -43.60 -27.16
CA TRP A 92 -2.10 -42.44 -26.28
C TRP A 92 -0.76 -41.67 -26.32
N VAL A 93 0.37 -42.38 -26.38
CA VAL A 93 1.70 -41.76 -26.45
C VAL A 93 1.87 -41.03 -27.79
N GLU A 94 1.48 -41.66 -28.89
CA GLU A 94 1.51 -41.06 -30.23
C GLU A 94 0.63 -39.80 -30.29
N THR A 95 -0.59 -39.86 -29.75
CA THR A 95 -1.49 -38.70 -29.65
C THR A 95 -0.85 -37.56 -28.83
N GLY A 96 -0.16 -37.89 -27.74
CA GLY A 96 0.55 -36.91 -26.92
C GLY A 96 1.72 -36.25 -27.66
N ILE A 97 2.48 -37.00 -28.47
CA ILE A 97 3.56 -36.47 -29.31
C ILE A 97 2.99 -35.47 -30.31
N HIS A 98 1.89 -35.82 -30.99
CA HIS A 98 1.21 -34.91 -31.91
C HIS A 98 0.75 -33.62 -31.22
N LEU A 99 0.14 -33.72 -30.04
CA LEU A 99 -0.31 -32.56 -29.28
C LEU A 99 0.84 -31.61 -28.92
N ASN A 100 1.97 -32.14 -28.44
CA ASN A 100 3.12 -31.31 -28.09
C ASN A 100 3.79 -30.69 -29.32
N LYS A 101 3.90 -31.43 -30.44
CA LYS A 101 4.43 -30.91 -31.70
C LYS A 101 3.54 -29.80 -32.27
N GLN A 102 2.22 -29.98 -32.25
CA GLN A 102 1.25 -28.96 -32.66
C GLN A 102 1.34 -27.73 -31.74
N GLY A 103 1.36 -27.92 -30.42
CA GLY A 103 1.48 -26.82 -29.47
C GLY A 103 2.77 -26.01 -29.65
N PHE A 104 3.90 -26.68 -29.87
CA PHE A 104 5.19 -26.04 -30.18
C PHE A 104 5.09 -25.20 -31.47
N ASN A 105 4.58 -25.81 -32.55
CA ASN A 105 4.43 -25.14 -33.84
C ASN A 105 3.50 -23.92 -33.75
N MET A 106 2.36 -24.04 -33.05
CA MET A 106 1.41 -22.93 -32.86
C MET A 106 2.07 -21.74 -32.14
N LEU A 107 2.82 -21.99 -31.07
CA LEU A 107 3.51 -20.94 -30.33
C LEU A 107 4.65 -20.33 -31.15
N ASN A 108 5.42 -21.16 -31.86
CA ASN A 108 6.52 -20.69 -32.69
C ASN A 108 6.03 -19.85 -33.88
N LEU A 109 4.98 -20.29 -34.57
CA LEU A 109 4.31 -19.51 -35.62
C LEU A 109 3.83 -18.16 -35.10
N LEU A 110 3.33 -18.09 -33.86
CA LEU A 110 2.92 -16.83 -33.25
C LEU A 110 4.11 -15.90 -32.95
N ILE A 111 5.27 -16.44 -32.55
CA ILE A 111 6.52 -15.68 -32.36
C ILE A 111 6.98 -15.09 -33.69
N HIS A 112 7.06 -15.92 -34.73
CA HIS A 112 7.46 -15.49 -36.08
C HIS A 112 6.45 -14.51 -36.70
N LYS A 113 5.15 -14.72 -36.53
CA LYS A 113 4.10 -13.80 -37.03
C LYS A 113 4.19 -12.40 -36.41
N LYS A 114 4.78 -12.27 -35.22
CA LYS A 114 5.07 -10.98 -34.57
C LYS A 114 6.41 -10.36 -34.99
N GLY A 115 7.20 -11.04 -35.82
CA GLY A 115 8.53 -10.61 -36.24
C GLY A 115 9.47 -10.51 -35.04
N LEU A 116 9.54 -11.57 -34.23
CA LEU A 116 10.36 -11.68 -33.02
C LEU A 116 11.50 -12.68 -33.23
N ASN A 117 12.34 -12.45 -34.24
CA ASN A 117 13.42 -13.38 -34.65
C ASN A 117 14.52 -13.53 -33.58
N PHE A 118 14.59 -12.60 -32.63
CA PHE A 118 15.54 -12.61 -31.52
C PHE A 118 15.05 -13.42 -30.31
N LEU A 119 13.89 -14.08 -30.40
CA LEU A 119 13.38 -15.02 -29.40
C LEU A 119 13.38 -16.43 -29.96
N HIS A 120 13.86 -17.38 -29.16
CA HIS A 120 13.84 -18.79 -29.46
C HIS A 120 12.99 -19.54 -28.42
N LEU A 121 12.07 -20.39 -28.90
CA LEU A 121 11.32 -21.32 -28.08
C LEU A 121 11.99 -22.69 -28.20
N ASP A 122 12.49 -23.23 -27.09
CA ASP A 122 13.03 -24.59 -27.10
C ASP A 122 11.92 -25.66 -27.02
N TYR A 123 12.25 -26.92 -27.32
CA TYR A 123 11.29 -28.04 -27.30
C TYR A 123 10.74 -28.38 -25.90
N ASN A 124 11.38 -27.86 -24.84
CA ASN A 124 10.90 -27.94 -23.46
C ASN A 124 10.07 -26.71 -23.06
N PHE A 125 9.66 -25.92 -24.06
CA PHE A 125 8.83 -24.73 -23.93
C PHE A 125 9.46 -23.59 -23.10
N ASN A 126 10.78 -23.49 -23.00
CA ASN A 126 11.48 -22.30 -22.51
C ASN A 126 11.63 -21.27 -23.62
N LEU A 127 11.23 -20.03 -23.33
CA LEU A 127 11.40 -18.90 -24.22
C LEU A 127 12.66 -18.14 -23.79
N LYS A 128 13.68 -18.13 -24.65
CA LYS A 128 14.98 -17.50 -24.40
C LYS A 128 15.28 -16.43 -25.45
N PRO A 129 15.90 -15.30 -25.07
CA PRO A 129 16.44 -14.38 -26.05
C PRO A 129 17.72 -14.95 -26.67
N VAL A 130 17.88 -14.80 -27.98
CA VAL A 130 19.09 -15.25 -28.71
C VAL A 130 20.27 -14.30 -28.46
N LYS A 131 19.96 -13.01 -28.25
CA LYS A 131 20.91 -11.93 -27.99
C LYS A 131 20.40 -11.03 -26.86
N THR A 132 21.25 -10.15 -26.35
CA THR A 132 20.82 -9.07 -25.47
C THR A 132 19.85 -8.14 -26.22
N LEU A 133 18.67 -7.90 -25.63
CA LEU A 133 17.60 -7.16 -26.29
C LEU A 133 17.68 -5.67 -26.00
N THR A 134 17.53 -4.84 -27.04
CA THR A 134 17.34 -3.40 -26.88
C THR A 134 16.03 -3.09 -26.14
N THR A 135 15.89 -1.87 -25.61
CA THR A 135 14.65 -1.44 -24.93
C THR A 135 13.43 -1.53 -25.85
N LYS A 136 13.59 -1.25 -27.15
CA LYS A 136 12.54 -1.37 -28.19
C LYS A 136 12.15 -2.83 -28.42
N GLU A 137 13.13 -3.72 -28.63
CA GLU A 137 12.90 -5.16 -28.81
C GLU A 137 12.23 -5.78 -27.57
N ARG A 138 12.68 -5.42 -26.36
CA ARG A 138 12.08 -5.87 -25.09
C ARG A 138 10.64 -5.41 -24.92
N LYS A 139 10.30 -4.17 -25.29
CA LYS A 139 8.92 -3.67 -25.27
C LYS A 139 8.04 -4.41 -26.29
N LYS A 140 8.56 -4.68 -27.50
CA LYS A 140 7.84 -5.37 -28.58
C LYS A 140 7.58 -6.86 -28.26
N SER A 141 8.57 -7.53 -27.68
CA SER A 141 8.55 -8.97 -27.39
C SER A 141 7.84 -9.37 -26.10
N ARG A 142 7.36 -8.40 -25.31
CA ARG A 142 6.67 -8.67 -24.04
C ARG A 142 5.34 -9.36 -24.28
N PHE A 143 5.33 -10.68 -24.16
CA PHE A 143 4.11 -11.48 -24.18
C PHE A 143 3.31 -11.31 -22.89
N GLY A 144 1.99 -11.48 -23.01
CA GLY A 144 1.07 -11.43 -21.88
C GLY A 144 0.84 -12.81 -21.25
N ASN A 145 0.00 -12.84 -20.21
CA ASN A 145 -0.32 -14.07 -19.47
C ASN A 145 -0.92 -15.18 -20.33
N ALA A 146 -1.66 -14.84 -21.40
CA ALA A 146 -2.28 -15.82 -22.29
C ALA A 146 -1.25 -16.75 -22.94
N PHE A 147 -0.22 -16.16 -23.55
CA PHE A 147 0.87 -16.90 -24.22
C PHE A 147 1.66 -17.73 -23.21
N HIS A 148 2.10 -17.10 -22.12
CA HIS A 148 2.95 -17.77 -21.16
C HIS A 148 2.21 -18.86 -20.37
N LEU A 149 0.94 -18.68 -20.02
CA LEU A 149 0.17 -19.71 -19.34
C LEU A 149 -0.07 -20.92 -20.25
N CYS A 150 -0.40 -20.70 -21.54
CA CYS A 150 -0.54 -21.78 -22.52
C CYS A 150 0.78 -22.56 -22.69
N ARG A 151 1.90 -21.84 -22.85
CA ARG A 151 3.25 -22.41 -22.92
C ARG A 151 3.59 -23.29 -21.71
N GLU A 152 3.27 -22.85 -20.49
CA GLU A 152 3.56 -23.63 -19.28
C GLU A 152 2.61 -24.84 -19.12
N ILE A 153 1.38 -24.78 -19.63
CA ILE A 153 0.49 -25.96 -19.70
C ILE A 153 1.07 -26.99 -20.68
N LEU A 154 1.57 -26.56 -21.83
CA LEU A 154 2.23 -27.45 -22.80
C LEU A 154 3.53 -28.04 -22.24
N ARG A 155 4.28 -27.26 -21.44
CA ARG A 155 5.42 -27.79 -20.69
C ARG A 155 5.00 -28.89 -19.71
N MET A 156 3.90 -28.69 -18.97
CA MET A 156 3.36 -29.70 -18.06
C MET A 156 2.96 -30.99 -18.80
N THR A 157 2.29 -30.88 -19.95
CA THR A 157 1.93 -32.06 -20.77
C THR A 157 3.15 -32.75 -21.36
N LYS A 158 4.18 -31.98 -21.76
CA LYS A 158 5.47 -32.50 -22.24
C LYS A 158 6.19 -33.33 -21.18
N LEU A 159 6.29 -32.84 -19.95
CA LEU A 159 6.93 -33.58 -18.85
C LEU A 159 6.25 -34.92 -18.58
N ILE A 160 4.91 -34.96 -18.60
CA ILE A 160 4.14 -36.19 -18.40
C ILE A 160 4.38 -37.15 -19.57
N LEU A 161 4.32 -36.65 -20.81
CA LEU A 161 4.54 -37.46 -21.99
C LEU A 161 5.96 -38.05 -22.02
N ASP A 162 6.97 -37.27 -21.70
CA ASP A 162 8.37 -37.72 -21.71
C ASP A 162 8.59 -38.88 -20.74
N ALA A 163 7.97 -38.85 -19.56
CA ALA A 163 8.01 -39.96 -18.63
C ALA A 163 7.44 -41.25 -19.24
N HIS A 164 6.29 -41.16 -19.93
CA HIS A 164 5.70 -42.30 -20.64
C HIS A 164 6.53 -42.77 -21.84
N ILE A 165 7.17 -41.86 -22.58
CA ILE A 165 8.08 -42.22 -23.69
C ILE A 165 9.29 -42.99 -23.14
N GLN A 166 9.91 -42.52 -22.06
CA GLN A 166 11.05 -43.20 -21.44
C GLN A 166 10.69 -44.61 -20.95
N TYR A 167 9.49 -44.78 -20.39
CA TYR A 167 8.96 -46.11 -20.03
C TYR A 167 8.79 -47.00 -21.27
N ARG A 168 8.19 -46.48 -22.35
CA ARG A 168 7.96 -47.26 -23.59
C ARG A 168 9.26 -47.59 -24.34
N MET A 169 10.30 -46.78 -24.18
CA MET A 169 11.65 -47.06 -24.70
C MET A 169 12.40 -48.12 -23.87
N GLY A 170 11.88 -48.54 -22.72
CA GLY A 170 12.52 -49.52 -21.84
C GLY A 170 13.61 -48.92 -20.94
N ASN A 171 13.76 -47.59 -20.89
CA ASN A 171 14.77 -46.92 -20.06
C ASN A 171 14.37 -46.84 -18.58
N ILE A 172 13.07 -46.94 -18.28
CA ILE A 172 12.48 -46.75 -16.95
C ILE A 172 11.48 -47.87 -16.68
N ASP A 173 11.44 -48.36 -15.44
CA ASP A 173 10.48 -49.38 -14.99
C ASP A 173 9.07 -48.79 -14.69
N ALA A 174 8.04 -49.63 -14.65
CA ALA A 174 6.65 -49.25 -14.39
C ALA A 174 6.48 -48.55 -13.02
N TYR A 175 7.18 -49.00 -11.98
CA TYR A 175 7.14 -48.38 -10.66
C TYR A 175 7.80 -47.00 -10.65
N GLN A 176 8.92 -46.86 -11.37
CA GLN A 176 9.61 -45.58 -11.53
C GLN A 176 8.78 -44.60 -12.37
N LEU A 177 8.03 -45.07 -13.38
CA LEU A 177 7.06 -44.25 -14.10
C LEU A 177 5.97 -43.73 -13.15
N ALA A 178 5.40 -44.61 -12.33
CA ALA A 178 4.35 -44.22 -11.39
C ALA A 178 4.83 -43.19 -10.35
N ASP A 179 6.02 -43.38 -9.80
CA ASP A 179 6.66 -42.42 -8.88
C ASP A 179 7.00 -41.10 -9.60
N GLY A 180 7.52 -41.17 -10.83
CA GLY A 180 7.81 -40.01 -11.67
C GLY A 180 6.56 -39.16 -11.96
N ILE A 181 5.44 -39.80 -12.29
CA ILE A 181 4.15 -39.11 -12.50
C ILE A 181 3.66 -38.47 -11.19
N GLN A 182 3.76 -39.19 -10.06
CA GLN A 182 3.40 -38.62 -8.76
C GLN A 182 4.26 -37.40 -8.42
N PHE A 183 5.57 -37.49 -8.68
CA PHE A 183 6.51 -36.40 -8.48
C PHE A 183 6.13 -35.19 -9.34
N ILE A 184 5.86 -35.40 -10.64
CA ILE A 184 5.44 -34.33 -11.56
C ILE A 184 4.20 -33.61 -11.01
N PHE A 185 3.11 -34.33 -10.72
CA PHE A 185 1.87 -33.71 -10.24
C PHE A 185 1.99 -33.06 -8.85
N SER A 186 2.90 -33.55 -8.00
CA SER A 186 3.18 -32.94 -6.71
C SER A 186 4.05 -31.69 -6.81
N HIS A 187 4.89 -31.60 -7.84
CA HIS A 187 5.94 -30.58 -7.98
C HIS A 187 5.80 -29.70 -9.24
N ILE A 188 4.60 -29.60 -9.83
CA ILE A 188 4.36 -28.69 -10.98
C ILE A 188 4.80 -27.26 -10.70
N GLY A 189 4.65 -26.76 -9.47
CA GLY A 189 5.10 -25.41 -9.10
C GLY A 189 6.62 -25.20 -9.21
N GLN A 190 7.42 -26.27 -9.15
CA GLN A 190 8.87 -26.23 -9.29
C GLN A 190 9.32 -26.59 -10.70
N LEU A 191 8.68 -27.60 -11.31
CA LEU A 191 9.01 -28.08 -12.67
C LEU A 191 8.51 -27.13 -13.77
N THR A 192 7.49 -26.34 -13.48
CA THR A 192 6.93 -25.32 -14.36
C THR A 192 6.90 -23.96 -13.65
N GLY A 193 6.62 -22.90 -14.42
CA GLY A 193 6.48 -21.54 -13.92
C GLY A 193 5.04 -21.01 -13.94
N MET A 194 4.02 -21.87 -13.98
CA MET A 194 2.63 -21.46 -14.22
C MET A 194 2.11 -20.42 -13.21
N TYR A 195 2.54 -20.50 -11.94
CA TYR A 195 2.11 -19.59 -10.87
C TYR A 195 2.51 -18.13 -11.12
N ARG A 196 3.56 -17.87 -11.91
CA ARG A 196 3.99 -16.52 -12.30
C ARG A 196 2.95 -15.81 -13.18
N TYR A 197 2.28 -16.56 -14.03
CA TYR A 197 1.31 -16.04 -15.00
C TYR A 197 -0.14 -16.14 -14.50
N LYS A 198 -0.39 -16.99 -13.48
CA LYS A 198 -1.65 -17.05 -12.74
C LYS A 198 -1.43 -17.47 -11.29
N TYR A 199 -1.27 -16.50 -10.39
CA TYR A 199 -0.95 -16.77 -8.98
C TYR A 199 -2.01 -17.59 -8.21
N LYS A 200 -3.28 -17.52 -8.62
CA LYS A 200 -4.37 -18.31 -8.01
C LYS A 200 -4.12 -19.83 -8.05
N LEU A 201 -3.25 -20.29 -8.96
CA LEU A 201 -2.78 -21.67 -9.07
C LEU A 201 -2.02 -22.16 -7.83
N MET A 202 -1.51 -21.26 -6.99
CA MET A 202 -1.00 -21.58 -5.64
C MET A 202 -2.04 -22.30 -4.77
N LYS A 203 -3.33 -22.23 -5.10
CA LYS A 203 -4.35 -23.07 -4.47
C LYS A 203 -4.07 -24.55 -4.77
N GLN A 204 -3.93 -24.93 -6.04
CA GLN A 204 -3.67 -26.30 -6.52
C GLN A 204 -2.36 -26.87 -6.00
N ILE A 205 -1.25 -26.12 -6.12
CA ILE A 205 0.07 -26.55 -5.62
C ILE A 205 0.00 -26.90 -4.14
N ARG A 206 -0.68 -26.06 -3.33
CA ARG A 206 -0.89 -26.36 -1.91
C ARG A 206 -1.73 -27.63 -1.70
N ILE A 207 -2.77 -27.88 -2.52
CA ILE A 207 -3.55 -29.14 -2.42
C ILE A 207 -2.66 -30.34 -2.70
N CYS A 208 -1.85 -30.31 -3.76
CA CYS A 208 -0.97 -31.43 -4.09
C CYS A 208 0.06 -31.66 -2.99
N LYS A 209 0.59 -30.60 -2.37
CA LYS A 209 1.47 -30.71 -1.20
C LYS A 209 0.76 -31.34 0.00
N ASP A 210 -0.47 -30.91 0.30
CA ASP A 210 -1.27 -31.46 1.39
C ASP A 210 -1.60 -32.95 1.13
N LEU A 211 -1.98 -33.31 -0.09
CA LEU A 211 -2.21 -34.70 -0.51
C LEU A 211 -0.93 -35.53 -0.42
N LYS A 212 0.22 -35.00 -0.86
CA LYS A 212 1.52 -35.66 -0.72
C LYS A 212 1.80 -36.03 0.73
N HIS A 213 1.55 -35.12 1.67
CA HIS A 213 1.74 -35.43 3.10
C HIS A 213 0.85 -36.56 3.58
N VAL A 214 -0.46 -36.54 3.26
CA VAL A 214 -1.40 -37.60 3.68
C VAL A 214 -1.03 -38.94 3.05
N ILE A 215 -0.71 -38.95 1.76
CA ILE A 215 -0.35 -40.17 1.02
C ILE A 215 0.94 -40.76 1.62
N TYR A 216 1.99 -39.96 1.80
CA TYR A 216 3.30 -40.47 2.20
C TYR A 216 3.30 -41.00 3.64
N TYR A 217 2.55 -40.38 4.55
CA TYR A 217 2.46 -40.85 5.93
C TYR A 217 1.58 -42.09 6.10
N ARG A 218 0.69 -42.38 5.15
CA ARG A 218 -0.03 -43.66 5.10
C ARG A 218 0.73 -44.74 4.31
N PHE A 219 1.53 -44.36 3.33
CA PHE A 219 2.28 -45.29 2.49
C PHE A 219 3.58 -45.76 3.13
N ASN A 220 4.33 -44.86 3.78
CA ASN A 220 5.61 -45.17 4.41
C ASN A 220 5.39 -45.59 5.88
N VAL A 221 4.72 -46.73 6.07
CA VAL A 221 4.42 -47.35 7.37
C VAL A 221 4.97 -48.78 7.39
N GLY A 222 5.45 -49.26 8.54
CA GLY A 222 6.06 -50.58 8.68
C GLY A 222 7.46 -50.63 8.06
N ASP A 223 7.72 -51.66 7.26
CA ASP A 223 9.04 -51.90 6.63
C ASP A 223 9.35 -50.92 5.49
N VAL A 224 8.37 -50.11 5.05
CA VAL A 224 8.54 -49.12 3.99
C VAL A 224 9.16 -47.83 4.55
N GLY A 225 10.45 -47.66 4.30
CA GLY A 225 11.21 -46.49 4.73
C GLY A 225 10.84 -45.16 4.05
N LYS A 226 11.52 -44.09 4.46
CA LYS A 226 11.41 -42.78 3.81
C LYS A 226 12.30 -42.74 2.57
N GLY A 227 11.71 -42.93 1.39
CA GLY A 227 12.42 -42.87 0.12
C GLY A 227 11.54 -42.49 -1.07
N PRO A 228 12.12 -42.33 -2.27
CA PRO A 228 11.37 -42.34 -3.52
C PRO A 228 10.73 -43.72 -3.73
N GLY A 229 9.63 -43.79 -4.52
CA GLY A 229 8.89 -45.04 -4.76
C GLY A 229 7.39 -44.97 -4.42
N VAL A 230 6.84 -43.77 -4.20
CA VAL A 230 5.41 -43.60 -3.89
C VAL A 230 4.65 -43.31 -5.19
N GLY A 231 4.24 -44.36 -5.90
CA GLY A 231 3.54 -44.27 -7.19
C GLY A 231 2.05 -43.90 -7.16
N PHE A 232 1.53 -43.31 -6.08
CA PHE A 232 0.09 -43.06 -5.93
C PHE A 232 -0.36 -41.68 -6.47
N TRP A 233 -0.38 -41.55 -7.79
CA TRP A 233 -0.58 -40.27 -8.50
C TRP A 233 -2.03 -39.86 -8.78
N VAL A 234 -3.01 -40.75 -8.61
CA VAL A 234 -4.41 -40.46 -8.97
C VAL A 234 -4.99 -39.25 -8.21
N PRO A 235 -4.80 -39.07 -6.88
CA PRO A 235 -5.36 -37.91 -6.19
C PRO A 235 -4.77 -36.57 -6.67
N THR A 236 -3.47 -36.52 -6.94
CA THR A 236 -2.78 -35.30 -7.38
C THR A 236 -3.12 -34.98 -8.84
N TRP A 237 -3.20 -35.99 -9.72
CA TRP A 237 -3.69 -35.87 -11.10
C TRP A 237 -5.08 -35.24 -11.19
N ARG A 238 -6.03 -35.67 -10.34
CA ARG A 238 -7.39 -35.12 -10.30
C ARG A 238 -7.40 -33.62 -10.02
N VAL A 239 -6.54 -33.14 -9.13
CA VAL A 239 -6.43 -31.70 -8.81
C VAL A 239 -6.12 -30.89 -10.07
N TRP A 240 -5.20 -31.39 -10.90
CA TRP A 240 -4.79 -30.71 -12.13
C TRP A 240 -5.82 -30.79 -13.24
N LEU A 241 -6.54 -31.91 -13.37
CA LEU A 241 -7.65 -31.99 -14.32
C LEU A 241 -8.83 -31.08 -13.95
N TYR A 242 -9.17 -30.95 -12.65
CA TYR A 242 -10.16 -29.96 -12.23
C TYR A 242 -9.69 -28.52 -12.41
N PHE A 243 -8.39 -28.27 -12.32
CA PHE A 243 -7.80 -27.00 -12.71
C PHE A 243 -7.96 -26.74 -14.21
N LEU A 244 -7.63 -27.72 -15.07
CA LEU A 244 -7.78 -27.60 -16.51
C LEU A 244 -9.24 -27.33 -16.89
N ARG A 245 -10.21 -28.05 -16.30
CA ARG A 245 -11.64 -27.78 -16.48
C ARG A 245 -12.00 -26.31 -16.23
N GLY A 246 -11.42 -25.68 -15.21
CA GLY A 246 -11.70 -24.29 -14.86
C GLY A 246 -10.90 -23.26 -15.66
N ILE A 247 -9.74 -23.64 -16.21
CA ILE A 247 -8.88 -22.71 -16.96
C ILE A 247 -9.23 -22.66 -18.44
N THR A 248 -9.73 -23.75 -19.03
CA THR A 248 -10.08 -23.85 -20.45
C THR A 248 -10.92 -22.66 -20.95
N PRO A 249 -12.09 -22.31 -20.38
CA PRO A 249 -12.89 -21.20 -20.91
C PRO A 249 -12.20 -19.83 -20.76
N LEU A 250 -11.40 -19.65 -19.71
CA LEU A 250 -10.64 -18.40 -19.51
C LEU A 250 -9.54 -18.27 -20.56
N LEU A 251 -8.82 -19.37 -20.80
CA LEU A 251 -7.69 -19.41 -21.72
C LEU A 251 -8.16 -19.35 -23.18
N GLU A 252 -9.27 -19.98 -23.53
CA GLU A 252 -9.95 -19.82 -24.82
C GLU A 252 -10.26 -18.35 -25.09
N ASN A 253 -10.91 -17.65 -24.16
CA ASN A 253 -11.21 -16.22 -24.32
C ASN A 253 -9.93 -15.38 -24.43
N TRP A 254 -8.90 -15.68 -23.64
CA TRP A 254 -7.63 -14.95 -23.68
C TRP A 254 -6.86 -15.16 -24.98
N ILE A 255 -6.79 -16.40 -25.48
CA ILE A 255 -6.17 -16.75 -26.75
C ILE A 255 -6.98 -16.16 -27.90
N ASN A 256 -8.31 -16.28 -27.87
CA ASN A 256 -9.16 -15.70 -28.91
C ASN A 256 -8.94 -14.18 -29.02
N ASN A 257 -8.97 -13.46 -27.89
CA ASN A 257 -8.65 -12.03 -27.88
C ASN A 257 -7.22 -11.72 -28.33
N LEU A 258 -6.25 -12.61 -28.08
CA LEU A 258 -4.88 -12.46 -28.57
C LEU A 258 -4.82 -12.63 -30.10
N LEU A 259 -5.47 -13.65 -30.64
CA LEU A 259 -5.51 -13.96 -32.06
C LEU A 259 -6.29 -12.89 -32.83
N ILE A 260 -7.48 -12.50 -32.37
CA ILE A 260 -8.27 -11.40 -32.93
C ILE A 260 -7.41 -10.12 -33.00
N ARG A 261 -6.70 -9.77 -31.92
CA ARG A 261 -5.80 -8.60 -31.92
C ARG A 261 -4.60 -8.75 -32.84
N GLN A 262 -4.16 -9.97 -33.13
CA GLN A 262 -3.03 -10.23 -34.01
C GLN A 262 -3.44 -10.17 -35.49
N PHE A 263 -4.60 -10.72 -35.83
CA PHE A 263 -5.11 -10.78 -37.20
C PHE A 263 -5.87 -9.50 -37.60
N ILE A 264 -6.81 -9.04 -36.76
CA ILE A 264 -7.69 -7.88 -37.02
C ILE A 264 -7.07 -6.55 -36.50
N ARG A 265 -5.91 -6.62 -35.82
CA ARG A 265 -5.24 -5.51 -35.13
C ARG A 265 -6.08 -4.92 -33.98
N ARG A 266 -5.52 -3.91 -33.28
CA ARG A 266 -6.21 -3.19 -32.21
C ARG A 266 -7.02 -2.04 -32.79
N THR A 267 -8.27 -1.93 -32.38
CA THR A 267 -9.10 -0.75 -32.63
C THR A 267 -8.71 0.35 -31.63
N LYS A 268 -8.37 1.56 -32.11
CA LYS A 268 -7.83 2.64 -31.27
C LYS A 268 -8.86 3.27 -30.32
N HIS A 269 -10.17 3.19 -30.61
CA HIS A 269 -11.22 3.94 -29.89
C HIS A 269 -12.50 3.14 -29.54
N LYS A 270 -12.45 1.80 -29.50
CA LYS A 270 -13.70 1.00 -29.44
C LYS A 270 -14.43 1.01 -28.09
N THR A 271 -13.75 1.34 -26.98
CA THR A 271 -14.36 1.32 -25.64
C THR A 271 -13.96 2.57 -24.87
N ALA A 272 -14.94 3.33 -24.38
CA ALA A 272 -14.72 4.40 -23.43
C ALA A 272 -13.91 3.86 -22.24
N LYS A 273 -12.82 4.54 -21.88
CA LYS A 273 -11.99 4.11 -20.76
C LYS A 273 -12.74 4.43 -19.47
N SER A 274 -12.89 3.44 -18.58
CA SER A 274 -13.51 3.68 -17.27
C SER A 274 -12.71 4.67 -16.42
N LEU A 275 -13.42 5.37 -15.55
CA LEU A 275 -12.83 6.26 -14.55
C LEU A 275 -12.14 5.42 -13.48
N THR A 276 -10.81 5.57 -13.41
CA THR A 276 -9.96 4.93 -12.41
C THR A 276 -9.40 6.00 -11.49
N LYS A 277 -8.93 5.61 -10.30
CA LYS A 277 -8.38 6.50 -9.26
C LYS A 277 -7.42 7.56 -9.80
N GLN A 278 -6.57 7.22 -10.76
CA GLN A 278 -5.58 8.13 -11.35
C GLN A 278 -6.20 9.31 -12.11
N ARG A 279 -7.43 9.16 -12.64
CA ARG A 279 -8.08 10.16 -13.51
C ARG A 279 -9.19 10.94 -12.84
N ILE A 280 -9.49 10.69 -11.56
CA ILE A 280 -10.61 11.33 -10.87
C ILE A 280 -10.45 12.85 -10.87
N GLU A 281 -9.29 13.38 -10.47
CA GLU A 281 -9.06 14.83 -10.42
C GLU A 281 -9.11 15.47 -11.83
N SER A 282 -8.49 14.84 -12.83
CA SER A 282 -8.49 15.34 -14.21
C SER A 282 -9.87 15.29 -14.86
N HIS A 283 -10.67 14.27 -14.54
CA HIS A 283 -12.04 14.15 -15.05
C HIS A 283 -12.96 15.18 -14.40
N TYR A 284 -12.85 15.38 -13.09
CA TYR A 284 -13.58 16.41 -12.39
C TYR A 284 -13.30 17.80 -12.97
N ASP A 285 -12.03 18.12 -13.24
CA ASP A 285 -11.67 19.38 -13.91
C ASP A 285 -12.23 19.48 -15.33
N LEU A 286 -12.31 18.37 -16.07
CA LEU A 286 -12.89 18.34 -17.42
C LEU A 286 -14.40 18.57 -17.36
N GLU A 287 -15.12 17.87 -16.49
CA GLU A 287 -16.56 18.03 -16.27
C GLU A 287 -16.89 19.46 -15.85
N LEU A 288 -16.16 20.00 -14.86
CA LEU A 288 -16.33 21.37 -14.39
C LEU A 288 -16.13 22.38 -15.52
N ARG A 289 -15.08 22.21 -16.35
CA ARG A 289 -14.88 23.08 -17.52
C ARG A 289 -16.01 22.95 -18.53
N THR A 290 -16.51 21.74 -18.81
CA THR A 290 -17.62 21.56 -19.75
C THR A 290 -18.92 22.18 -19.26
N SER A 291 -19.26 22.05 -17.98
CA SER A 291 -20.44 22.70 -17.39
C SER A 291 -20.39 24.22 -17.53
N ILE A 292 -19.20 24.80 -17.35
CA ILE A 292 -18.98 26.24 -17.45
C ILE A 292 -19.07 26.73 -18.88
N VAL A 293 -18.46 26.00 -19.82
CA VAL A 293 -18.58 26.33 -21.25
C VAL A 293 -20.04 26.30 -21.69
N ASN A 294 -20.84 25.37 -21.17
CA ASN A 294 -22.27 25.28 -21.47
C ASN A 294 -23.07 26.47 -20.87
N GLU A 295 -22.81 26.83 -19.60
CA GLU A 295 -23.50 27.93 -18.91
C GLU A 295 -23.11 29.29 -19.51
N ILE A 296 -21.83 29.50 -19.83
CA ILE A 296 -21.34 30.70 -20.51
C ILE A 296 -21.81 30.76 -21.97
N GLY A 297 -21.81 29.62 -22.66
CA GLY A 297 -22.22 29.52 -24.06
C GLY A 297 -23.68 29.91 -24.31
N ALA A 298 -24.52 29.84 -23.27
CA ALA A 298 -25.89 30.33 -23.28
C ALA A 298 -26.02 31.86 -23.17
N LEU A 299 -25.03 32.53 -22.55
CA LEU A 299 -25.05 33.99 -22.35
C LEU A 299 -24.56 34.78 -23.57
N PHE A 300 -23.72 34.17 -24.42
CA PHE A 300 -23.14 34.85 -25.58
C PHE A 300 -23.85 34.51 -26.90
N PRO A 301 -24.05 35.49 -27.81
CA PRO A 301 -24.46 35.24 -29.20
C PRO A 301 -23.45 34.37 -29.97
N SER A 302 -23.90 33.62 -30.97
CA SER A 302 -23.13 32.58 -31.72
C SER A 302 -21.81 33.04 -32.34
N VAL A 303 -21.62 34.34 -32.59
CA VAL A 303 -20.53 34.87 -33.43
C VAL A 303 -19.21 35.14 -32.68
N VAL A 304 -19.21 35.28 -31.34
CA VAL A 304 -18.01 35.72 -30.57
C VAL A 304 -17.60 34.72 -29.45
N LYS A 305 -17.94 33.43 -29.62
CA LYS A 305 -17.93 32.46 -28.51
C LYS A 305 -16.54 31.99 -28.07
N GLU A 306 -15.70 31.52 -28.99
CA GLU A 306 -14.53 30.71 -28.59
C GLU A 306 -13.43 31.50 -27.86
N ASN A 307 -13.03 32.67 -28.38
CA ASN A 307 -11.95 33.47 -27.78
C ASN A 307 -12.34 33.99 -26.39
N LYS A 308 -13.59 34.47 -26.23
CA LYS A 308 -14.11 34.94 -24.95
C LYS A 308 -14.24 33.80 -23.93
N ILE A 309 -14.71 32.63 -24.35
CA ILE A 309 -14.80 31.44 -23.48
C ILE A 309 -13.40 31.04 -22.98
N ASN A 310 -12.39 31.01 -23.84
CA ASN A 310 -11.02 30.68 -23.44
C ASN A 310 -10.47 31.68 -22.42
N LEU A 311 -10.72 32.98 -22.61
CA LEU A 311 -10.32 34.02 -21.65
C LEU A 311 -11.02 33.84 -20.29
N ILE A 312 -12.33 33.56 -20.28
CA ILE A 312 -13.07 33.32 -19.03
C ILE A 312 -12.55 32.07 -18.31
N LEU A 313 -12.19 31.01 -19.04
CA LEU A 313 -11.58 29.82 -18.45
C LEU A 313 -10.18 30.09 -17.86
N GLN A 314 -9.44 31.08 -18.38
CA GLN A 314 -8.20 31.56 -17.77
C GLN A 314 -8.50 32.31 -16.47
N HIS A 315 -9.46 33.24 -16.47
CA HIS A 315 -9.90 33.93 -15.26
C HIS A 315 -10.37 32.95 -14.17
N LEU A 316 -11.09 31.89 -14.52
CA LEU A 316 -11.48 30.86 -13.57
C LEU A 316 -10.27 30.11 -12.97
N SER A 317 -9.29 29.80 -13.82
CA SER A 317 -8.08 29.12 -13.38
C SER A 317 -7.28 30.00 -12.42
N GLU A 318 -7.26 31.31 -12.66
CA GLU A 318 -6.64 32.30 -11.79
C GLU A 318 -7.42 32.52 -10.50
N ALA A 319 -8.75 32.67 -10.56
CA ALA A 319 -9.62 32.75 -9.40
C ALA A 319 -9.45 31.54 -8.46
N TRP A 320 -9.28 30.34 -9.02
CA TRP A 320 -8.95 29.13 -8.24
C TRP A 320 -7.56 29.19 -7.58
N ARG A 321 -6.56 29.80 -8.23
CA ARG A 321 -5.22 30.00 -7.64
C ARG A 321 -5.27 31.04 -6.53
N CYS A 322 -5.93 32.18 -6.75
CA CYS A 322 -6.17 33.21 -5.73
C CYS A 322 -6.87 32.62 -4.51
N TRP A 323 -7.92 31.80 -4.72
CA TRP A 323 -8.62 31.12 -3.63
C TRP A 323 -7.68 30.21 -2.82
N LYS A 324 -6.81 29.43 -3.47
CA LYS A 324 -5.83 28.56 -2.80
C LYS A 324 -4.71 29.34 -2.09
N ALA A 325 -4.39 30.55 -2.54
CA ALA A 325 -3.40 31.45 -1.94
C ALA A 325 -4.01 32.37 -0.87
N ASN A 326 -5.34 32.32 -0.69
CA ASN A 326 -6.10 33.23 0.17
C ASN A 326 -5.95 34.72 -0.20
N ILE A 327 -5.80 35.00 -1.50
CA ILE A 327 -5.75 36.35 -2.06
C ILE A 327 -7.14 36.71 -2.59
N SER A 328 -7.59 37.95 -2.37
CA SER A 328 -8.82 38.47 -2.95
C SER A 328 -8.69 38.56 -4.46
N TRP A 329 -9.54 37.84 -5.19
CA TRP A 329 -9.63 37.94 -6.64
C TRP A 329 -10.66 39.01 -7.00
N VAL A 330 -10.19 40.12 -7.55
CA VAL A 330 -11.01 41.23 -8.06
C VAL A 330 -10.40 41.64 -9.39
N VAL A 331 -11.21 41.61 -10.46
CA VAL A 331 -10.78 42.01 -11.80
C VAL A 331 -11.44 43.33 -12.14
N PRO A 332 -10.66 44.39 -12.44
CA PRO A 332 -11.22 45.66 -12.90
C PRO A 332 -12.11 45.45 -14.14
N GLU A 333 -13.27 46.13 -14.17
CA GLU A 333 -14.17 46.20 -15.35
C GLU A 333 -14.73 44.85 -15.84
N MET A 334 -14.78 43.83 -14.99
CA MET A 334 -15.40 42.55 -15.34
C MET A 334 -16.94 42.61 -15.30
N ASN A 335 -17.60 41.90 -16.21
CA ASN A 335 -19.05 41.73 -16.14
C ASN A 335 -19.44 40.95 -14.87
N LYS A 336 -20.32 41.53 -14.04
CA LYS A 336 -20.83 40.96 -12.79
C LYS A 336 -21.44 39.57 -12.95
N GLU A 337 -22.12 39.30 -14.07
CA GLU A 337 -22.72 37.98 -14.31
C GLU A 337 -21.65 36.88 -14.44
N ILE A 338 -20.56 37.18 -15.15
CA ILE A 338 -19.43 36.27 -15.34
C ILE A 338 -18.69 36.06 -14.03
N GLU A 339 -18.51 37.13 -13.25
CA GLU A 339 -17.90 37.11 -11.93
C GLU A 339 -18.66 36.16 -10.98
N ILE A 340 -20.00 36.27 -10.94
CA ILE A 340 -20.87 35.39 -10.14
C ILE A 340 -20.73 33.93 -10.56
N ILE A 341 -20.68 33.66 -11.88
CA ILE A 341 -20.47 32.30 -12.40
C ILE A 341 -19.11 31.76 -11.94
N ILE A 342 -18.04 32.53 -12.10
CA ILE A 342 -16.70 32.12 -11.66
C ILE A 342 -16.70 31.82 -10.16
N HIS A 343 -17.26 32.70 -9.32
CA HIS A 343 -17.34 32.47 -7.88
C HIS A 343 -18.13 31.22 -7.51
N LYS A 344 -19.26 30.96 -8.17
CA LYS A 344 -20.07 29.75 -7.99
C LYS A 344 -19.23 28.49 -8.24
N TYR A 345 -18.52 28.41 -9.37
CA TYR A 345 -17.71 27.23 -9.70
C TYR A 345 -16.43 27.11 -8.88
N VAL A 346 -15.80 28.23 -8.50
CA VAL A 346 -14.67 28.23 -7.55
C VAL A 346 -15.11 27.71 -6.19
N LYS A 347 -16.32 28.08 -5.73
CA LYS A 347 -16.90 27.56 -4.48
C LYS A 347 -17.20 26.05 -4.56
N LEU A 348 -17.84 25.59 -5.64
CA LEU A 348 -18.07 24.15 -5.84
C LEU A 348 -16.77 23.34 -5.83
N LYS A 349 -15.73 23.85 -6.50
CA LYS A 349 -14.40 23.22 -6.51
C LYS A 349 -13.72 23.26 -5.14
N ALA A 350 -13.89 24.36 -4.39
CA ALA A 350 -13.39 24.50 -3.03
C ALA A 350 -14.03 23.51 -2.06
N ASP A 351 -15.34 23.32 -2.13
CA ASP A 351 -16.08 22.37 -1.29
C ASP A 351 -15.62 20.94 -1.58
N TRP A 352 -15.55 20.57 -2.86
CA TRP A 352 -15.01 19.27 -3.29
C TRP A 352 -13.57 19.05 -2.81
N TRP A 353 -12.71 20.06 -2.96
CA TRP A 353 -11.30 19.97 -2.59
C TRP A 353 -11.09 19.80 -1.08
N SER A 354 -11.90 20.49 -0.27
CA SER A 354 -11.89 20.44 1.20
C SER A 354 -12.46 19.12 1.71
N ASN A 355 -13.59 18.66 1.16
CA ASN A 355 -14.20 17.38 1.53
C ASN A 355 -13.24 16.21 1.26
N ILE A 356 -12.50 16.24 0.14
CA ILE A 356 -11.48 15.22 -0.15
C ILE A 356 -10.29 15.32 0.81
N ALA A 357 -9.91 16.51 1.27
CA ALA A 357 -8.86 16.66 2.27
C ALA A 357 -9.28 16.00 3.59
N TYR A 358 -10.48 16.31 4.09
CA TYR A 358 -11.01 15.71 5.32
C TYR A 358 -11.19 14.19 5.20
N TYR A 359 -11.80 13.71 4.12
CA TYR A 359 -11.96 12.28 3.87
C TYR A 359 -10.63 11.52 3.85
N ASN A 360 -9.61 12.06 3.18
CA ASN A 360 -8.30 11.43 3.17
C ASN A 360 -7.61 11.53 4.53
N ARG A 361 -7.80 12.63 5.28
CA ARG A 361 -7.23 12.76 6.62
C ARG A 361 -7.80 11.71 7.57
N GLU A 362 -9.10 11.49 7.57
CA GLU A 362 -9.72 10.44 8.38
C GLU A 362 -9.22 9.04 7.99
N ARG A 363 -9.05 8.78 6.69
CA ARG A 363 -8.50 7.51 6.22
C ARG A 363 -7.04 7.29 6.66
N ILE A 364 -6.23 8.35 6.65
CA ILE A 364 -4.84 8.30 7.12
C ILE A 364 -4.82 8.04 8.62
N LYS A 365 -5.62 8.78 9.40
CA LYS A 365 -5.76 8.60 10.85
C LYS A 365 -6.22 7.18 11.22
N ASN A 366 -7.16 6.61 10.46
CA ASN A 366 -7.66 5.25 10.69
C ASN A 366 -6.70 4.15 10.21
N GLY A 367 -5.51 4.47 9.70
CA GLY A 367 -4.55 3.49 9.18
C GLY A 367 -5.04 2.73 7.94
N ALA A 368 -5.99 3.28 7.18
CA ALA A 368 -6.47 2.66 5.96
C ALA A 368 -5.37 2.62 4.89
N THR A 369 -5.51 1.73 3.88
CA THR A 369 -4.56 1.67 2.77
C THR A 369 -4.62 2.96 1.92
N VAL A 370 -3.62 3.81 2.07
CA VAL A 370 -3.48 5.11 1.39
C VAL A 370 -2.14 5.17 0.67
N ASP A 371 -2.13 5.78 -0.52
CA ASP A 371 -0.90 5.92 -1.31
C ASP A 371 -0.04 7.06 -0.75
N LYS A 372 1.28 6.91 -0.79
CA LYS A 372 2.24 7.94 -0.35
C LYS A 372 1.99 9.32 -0.98
N THR A 373 1.60 9.34 -2.26
CA THR A 373 1.29 10.59 -2.98
C THR A 373 0.04 11.28 -2.43
N VAL A 374 -0.94 10.52 -1.93
CA VAL A 374 -2.15 11.05 -1.31
C VAL A 374 -1.80 11.67 0.05
N CYS A 375 -0.94 11.05 0.86
CA CYS A 375 -0.50 11.63 2.14
C CYS A 375 0.20 12.98 1.93
N ARG A 376 1.16 13.06 0.99
CA ARG A 376 1.86 14.31 0.67
C ARG A 376 0.91 15.40 0.16
N LYS A 377 -0.03 15.04 -0.73
CA LYS A 377 -1.05 15.97 -1.20
C LYS A 377 -1.90 16.45 -0.03
N ASN A 378 -2.32 15.55 0.86
CA ASN A 378 -3.18 15.85 1.99
C ASN A 378 -2.57 16.88 2.94
N ILE A 379 -1.29 16.71 3.32
CA ILE A 379 -0.55 17.68 4.14
C ILE A 379 -0.59 19.06 3.48
N GLY A 380 -0.23 19.16 2.20
CA GLY A 380 -0.26 20.43 1.47
C GLY A 380 -1.68 21.04 1.34
N ARG A 381 -2.75 20.22 1.39
CA ARG A 381 -4.12 20.74 1.46
C ARG A 381 -4.43 21.29 2.85
N LEU A 382 -4.13 20.54 3.90
CA LEU A 382 -4.40 20.94 5.28
C LEU A 382 -3.59 22.16 5.69
N THR A 383 -2.33 22.28 5.26
CA THR A 383 -1.52 23.49 5.46
C THR A 383 -2.20 24.74 4.89
N ARG A 384 -2.74 24.66 3.67
CA ARG A 384 -3.46 25.80 3.06
C ARG A 384 -4.76 26.12 3.78
N LEU A 385 -5.50 25.11 4.25
CA LEU A 385 -6.72 25.32 5.04
C LEU A 385 -6.40 25.97 6.39
N PHE A 386 -5.33 25.52 7.05
CA PHE A 386 -4.86 26.06 8.32
C PHE A 386 -4.45 27.53 8.20
N ILE A 387 -3.62 27.87 7.21
CA ILE A 387 -3.19 29.26 6.99
C ILE A 387 -4.40 30.16 6.69
N ARG A 388 -5.38 29.65 5.93
CA ARG A 388 -6.61 30.39 5.64
C ARG A 388 -7.46 30.64 6.89
N SER A 389 -7.58 29.66 7.80
CA SER A 389 -8.26 29.88 9.08
C SER A 389 -7.48 30.84 9.98
N GLU A 390 -6.15 30.77 9.97
CA GLU A 390 -5.31 31.65 10.79
C GLU A 390 -5.40 33.11 10.31
N HIS A 391 -5.31 33.37 9.01
CA HIS A 391 -5.53 34.72 8.45
C HIS A 391 -6.89 35.31 8.86
N LYS A 392 -7.95 34.49 8.81
CA LYS A 392 -9.29 34.94 9.24
C LYS A 392 -9.31 35.32 10.71
N LYS A 393 -8.68 34.51 11.57
CA LYS A 393 -8.58 34.76 13.01
C LYS A 393 -7.82 36.06 13.30
N GLN A 394 -6.71 36.32 12.60
CA GLN A 394 -5.92 37.55 12.76
C GLN A 394 -6.68 38.80 12.26
N ILE A 395 -7.37 38.71 11.11
CA ILE A 395 -8.22 39.80 10.61
C ILE A 395 -9.36 40.09 11.59
N GLN A 396 -9.97 39.04 12.17
CA GLN A 396 -11.02 39.20 13.17
C GLN A 396 -10.49 39.91 14.42
N TYR A 397 -9.33 39.50 14.93
CA TYR A 397 -8.66 40.15 16.06
C TYR A 397 -8.37 41.64 15.78
N SER A 398 -7.87 41.97 14.57
CA SER A 398 -7.62 43.36 14.19
C SER A 398 -8.89 44.21 14.10
N LYS A 399 -10.05 43.61 13.83
CA LYS A 399 -11.35 44.30 13.71
C LYS A 399 -12.07 44.44 15.05
N GLU A 400 -12.12 43.35 15.82
CA GLU A 400 -12.83 43.28 17.09
C GLU A 400 -12.00 43.81 18.27
N GLY A 401 -10.68 43.90 18.10
CA GLY A 401 -9.75 44.29 19.13
C GLY A 401 -9.34 43.14 20.06
N PRO A 402 -8.63 43.43 21.16
CA PRO A 402 -8.16 42.41 22.08
C PRO A 402 -9.30 41.65 22.74
N PHE A 403 -9.21 40.31 22.75
CA PHE A 403 -10.20 39.44 23.41
C PHE A 403 -10.27 39.64 24.93
N ILE A 404 -9.18 40.10 25.54
CA ILE A 404 -9.05 40.31 26.98
C ILE A 404 -9.57 41.70 27.34
N LYS A 405 -10.45 41.78 28.34
CA LYS A 405 -11.02 43.06 28.79
C LYS A 405 -10.01 43.84 29.63
N LYS A 406 -10.03 45.17 29.55
CA LYS A 406 -9.13 46.05 30.32
C LYS A 406 -9.14 45.76 31.83
N LYS A 407 -10.30 45.46 32.42
CA LYS A 407 -10.42 45.13 33.85
C LYS A 407 -9.67 43.85 34.22
N GLU A 408 -9.72 42.83 33.35
CA GLU A 408 -9.01 41.57 33.54
C GLU A 408 -7.50 41.77 33.44
N ILE A 409 -7.03 42.61 32.52
CA ILE A 409 -5.61 42.95 32.39
C ILE A 409 -5.07 43.57 33.68
N VAL A 410 -5.82 44.51 34.27
CA VAL A 410 -5.44 45.12 35.56
C VAL A 410 -5.37 44.05 36.65
N GLY A 411 -6.37 43.17 36.73
CA GLY A 411 -6.38 42.06 37.70
C GLY A 411 -5.20 41.09 37.55
N TYR A 412 -4.87 40.69 36.31
CA TYR A 412 -3.70 39.84 36.06
C TYR A 412 -2.41 40.54 36.45
N TYR A 413 -2.26 41.81 36.09
CA TYR A 413 -1.06 42.58 36.40
C TYR A 413 -0.88 42.82 37.90
N THR A 414 -1.96 43.15 38.63
CA THR A 414 -1.91 43.33 40.09
C THR A 414 -1.55 42.03 40.79
N THR A 415 -2.18 40.92 40.41
CA THR A 415 -1.89 39.60 40.99
C THR A 415 -0.44 39.18 40.74
N MET A 416 0.07 39.39 39.52
CA MET A 416 1.46 39.05 39.20
C MET A 416 2.46 39.96 39.92
N SER A 417 2.14 41.25 40.09
CA SER A 417 2.95 42.20 40.84
C SER A 417 3.01 41.84 42.34
N GLU A 418 1.88 41.46 42.92
CA GLU A 418 1.79 40.97 44.31
C GLU A 418 2.59 39.68 44.49
N TRP A 419 2.50 38.75 43.53
CA TRP A 419 3.29 37.51 43.54
C TRP A 419 4.81 37.78 43.52
N PHE A 420 5.27 38.68 42.65
CA PHE A 420 6.69 39.04 42.62
C PHE A 420 7.16 39.82 43.85
N ARG A 421 6.28 40.61 44.48
CA ARG A 421 6.58 41.24 45.77
C ARG A 421 6.72 40.21 46.88
N PHE A 422 5.85 39.20 46.91
CA PHE A 422 5.91 38.10 47.88
C PHE A 422 7.20 37.27 47.74
N LEU A 423 7.66 37.06 46.50
CA LEU A 423 8.89 36.31 46.24
C LEU A 423 10.16 37.04 46.72
N GLU A 424 10.13 38.37 46.87
CA GLU A 424 11.27 39.22 47.26
C GLU A 424 12.55 38.96 46.42
N LYS A 425 12.40 38.53 45.16
CA LYS A 425 13.50 38.21 44.25
C LYS A 425 13.91 39.41 43.39
N ASP A 426 15.19 39.45 43.05
CA ASP A 426 15.74 40.46 42.13
C ASP A 426 15.23 40.28 40.69
N LYS A 427 15.20 41.39 39.94
CA LYS A 427 14.86 41.37 38.51
C LYS A 427 16.04 40.85 37.69
N ILE A 428 15.74 40.06 36.66
CA ILE A 428 16.73 39.64 35.65
C ILE A 428 17.36 40.87 35.02
N ARG A 429 18.70 40.95 35.05
CA ARG A 429 19.46 42.07 34.49
C ARG A 429 19.75 41.83 33.02
N PHE A 430 19.98 42.91 32.28
CA PHE A 430 20.46 42.81 30.91
C PHE A 430 21.90 42.22 30.90
N PRO A 431 22.25 41.33 29.95
CA PRO A 431 23.58 40.73 29.86
C PRO A 431 24.68 41.80 29.79
N SER A 432 25.54 41.87 30.81
CA SER A 432 26.61 42.87 30.88
C SER A 432 27.73 42.54 29.90
N LEU A 433 28.49 43.53 29.42
CA LEU A 433 29.57 43.31 28.45
C LEU A 433 30.68 42.39 29.00
N ASN A 434 30.87 42.35 30.32
CA ASN A 434 31.96 41.63 31.00
C ASN A 434 31.47 40.41 31.82
N ASP A 435 30.26 39.89 31.54
CA ASP A 435 29.74 38.73 32.28
C ASP A 435 30.61 37.49 32.04
N LYS A 436 31.18 36.96 33.12
CA LYS A 436 32.07 35.79 33.13
C LYS A 436 31.45 34.56 32.45
N PHE A 437 30.13 34.41 32.52
CA PHE A 437 29.41 33.24 32.00
C PHE A 437 29.01 33.37 30.52
N SER A 438 29.10 34.57 29.92
CA SER A 438 28.64 34.82 28.54
C SER A 438 29.28 33.87 27.52
N SER A 439 30.60 33.64 27.64
CA SER A 439 31.34 32.81 26.70
C SER A 439 30.97 31.33 26.84
N ASN A 440 30.79 30.84 28.08
CA ASN A 440 30.40 29.46 28.33
C ASN A 440 28.98 29.21 27.84
N LEU A 441 28.08 30.15 28.07
CA LEU A 441 26.71 30.09 27.58
C LEU A 441 26.66 30.05 26.05
N LEU A 442 27.44 30.90 25.37
CA LEU A 442 27.54 30.88 23.91
C LEU A 442 27.99 29.51 23.39
N ILE A 443 29.01 28.89 24.01
CA ILE A 443 29.47 27.55 23.61
C ILE A 443 28.34 26.51 23.71
N ILE A 444 27.56 26.54 24.79
CA ILE A 444 26.40 25.64 24.97
C ILE A 444 25.35 25.90 23.89
N THR A 445 25.05 27.17 23.59
CA THR A 445 24.06 27.53 22.55
C THR A 445 24.48 27.05 21.17
N LEU A 446 25.76 27.21 20.82
CA LEU A 446 26.30 26.77 19.53
C LEU A 446 26.33 25.24 19.42
N GLY A 447 26.59 24.53 20.53
CA GLY A 447 26.50 23.07 20.60
C GLY A 447 25.07 22.59 20.32
N HIS A 448 24.09 23.17 21.02
CA HIS A 448 22.68 22.84 20.84
C HIS A 448 22.17 23.08 19.41
N LEU A 449 22.56 24.19 18.78
CA LEU A 449 22.19 24.47 17.38
C LEU A 449 22.87 23.52 16.39
N LYS A 450 24.13 23.14 16.64
CA LYS A 450 24.87 22.19 15.80
C LYS A 450 24.25 20.79 15.83
N ASP A 451 23.76 20.34 16.97
CA ASP A 451 23.16 19.01 17.14
C ASP A 451 21.93 18.77 16.25
N GLN A 452 21.22 19.83 15.86
CA GLN A 452 20.08 19.75 14.93
C GLN A 452 20.48 19.24 13.54
N PHE A 453 21.73 19.43 13.14
CA PHE A 453 22.24 19.04 11.83
C PHE A 453 22.95 17.69 11.82
N SER A 454 23.32 17.14 12.99
CA SER A 454 24.11 15.90 13.10
C SER A 454 23.45 14.67 12.46
N ALA A 455 22.11 14.62 12.41
CA ALA A 455 21.36 13.52 11.80
C ALA A 455 21.17 13.66 10.27
N ASN A 456 21.42 14.84 9.70
CA ASN A 456 21.07 15.15 8.32
C ASN A 456 22.20 14.79 7.35
N VAL A 457 21.95 13.82 6.46
CA VAL A 457 22.92 13.42 5.41
C VAL A 457 23.05 14.47 4.29
N LYS A 458 22.02 15.28 4.09
CA LYS A 458 21.98 16.32 3.04
C LYS A 458 21.48 17.63 3.62
N LEU A 459 22.26 18.68 3.42
CA LEU A 459 21.97 20.02 3.90
C LEU A 459 21.53 20.92 2.73
N ASN A 460 20.47 21.70 2.95
CA ASN A 460 20.04 22.77 2.06
C ASN A 460 21.01 23.96 2.12
N LEU A 461 20.92 24.89 1.17
CA LEU A 461 21.79 26.09 1.15
C LEU A 461 21.68 26.89 2.46
N GLN A 462 20.47 27.19 2.92
CA GLN A 462 20.23 27.90 4.17
C GLN A 462 20.80 27.16 5.40
N GLN A 463 20.76 25.83 5.40
CA GLN A 463 21.33 25.03 6.48
C GLN A 463 22.86 25.01 6.44
N LYS A 464 23.46 25.13 5.25
CA LYS A 464 24.91 25.30 5.10
C LYS A 464 25.35 26.68 5.56
N GLU A 465 24.64 27.73 5.17
CA GLU A 465 24.87 29.09 5.66
C GLU A 465 24.75 29.15 7.19
N GLU A 466 23.77 28.45 7.77
CA GLU A 466 23.64 28.32 9.22
C GLU A 466 24.84 27.59 9.86
N MET A 467 25.30 26.48 9.28
CA MET A 467 26.50 25.78 9.76
C MET A 467 27.77 26.63 9.66
N GLU A 468 27.96 27.35 8.56
CA GLU A 468 29.09 28.27 8.37
C GLU A 468 29.05 29.41 9.40
N LEU A 469 27.85 29.94 9.71
CA LEU A 469 27.64 30.93 10.74
C LEU A 469 27.97 30.39 12.14
N LEU A 470 27.59 29.14 12.45
CA LEU A 470 27.94 28.49 13.72
C LEU A 470 29.46 28.30 13.84
N GLU A 471 30.14 27.86 12.78
CA GLU A 471 31.61 27.72 12.77
C GLU A 471 32.32 29.08 12.94
N TYR A 472 31.83 30.12 12.26
CA TYR A 472 32.33 31.48 12.45
C TYR A 472 32.14 31.96 13.90
N ALA A 473 30.98 31.66 14.50
CA ALA A 473 30.68 32.04 15.88
C ALA A 473 31.56 31.33 16.92
N TYR A 474 31.97 30.09 16.66
CA TYR A 474 32.95 29.39 17.49
C TYR A 474 34.33 30.06 17.47
N ASN A 475 34.77 30.50 16.30
CA ASN A 475 36.10 31.13 16.14
C ASN A 475 36.13 32.56 16.70
N ASN A 476 35.01 33.31 16.61
CA ASN A 476 34.92 34.73 16.96
C ASN A 476 33.88 35.01 18.07
N SER A 477 33.97 34.29 19.19
CA SER A 477 32.97 34.34 20.28
C SER A 477 32.71 35.75 20.83
N ASN A 478 33.75 36.55 21.05
CA ASN A 478 33.62 37.90 21.62
C ASN A 478 32.90 38.88 20.68
N GLU A 479 33.14 38.78 19.37
CA GLU A 479 32.48 39.61 18.38
C GLU A 479 31.01 39.24 18.26
N VAL A 480 30.72 37.93 18.19
CA VAL A 480 29.35 37.42 18.14
C VAL A 480 28.54 37.76 19.38
N LEU A 481 29.14 37.73 20.58
CA LEU A 481 28.46 38.20 21.79
C LEU A 481 28.09 39.69 21.71
N LYS A 482 28.98 40.53 21.16
CA LYS A 482 28.69 41.96 20.96
C LYS A 482 27.56 42.15 19.94
N THR A 483 27.54 41.38 18.85
CA THR A 483 26.46 41.47 17.86
C THR A 483 25.12 41.00 18.43
N ILE A 484 25.10 39.90 19.19
CA ILE A 484 23.90 39.41 19.88
C ILE A 484 23.35 40.49 20.84
N LYS A 485 24.19 41.03 21.72
CA LYS A 485 23.78 42.09 22.67
C LYS A 485 23.29 43.34 21.95
N ARG A 486 23.95 43.72 20.85
CA ARG A 486 23.51 44.83 19.99
C ARG A 486 22.13 44.56 19.37
N TYR A 487 21.88 43.34 18.90
CA TYR A 487 20.57 42.97 18.35
C TYR A 487 19.47 43.00 19.41
N LEU A 488 19.71 42.52 20.63
CA LEU A 488 18.76 42.63 21.73
C LEU A 488 18.38 44.09 22.04
N LEU A 489 19.35 45.01 21.98
CA LEU A 489 19.11 46.43 22.24
C LEU A 489 18.35 47.13 21.12
N ILE A 490 18.77 46.94 19.87
CA ILE A 490 18.35 47.80 18.74
C ILE A 490 17.21 47.17 17.92
N LYS A 491 17.23 45.85 17.70
CA LYS A 491 16.37 45.21 16.71
C LYS A 491 14.95 45.03 17.26
N ARG A 492 13.96 45.54 16.51
CA ARG A 492 12.51 45.42 16.83
C ARG A 492 11.68 44.92 15.66
N THR A 493 12.26 44.85 14.47
CA THR A 493 11.68 44.28 13.27
C THR A 493 12.51 43.07 12.85
N PHE A 494 11.83 41.97 12.52
CA PHE A 494 12.44 40.68 12.23
C PHE A 494 12.06 40.23 10.81
N LYS A 495 12.81 39.28 10.28
CA LYS A 495 12.50 38.68 8.97
C LYS A 495 11.24 37.80 9.07
N GLU A 496 10.71 37.40 7.91
CA GLU A 496 9.60 36.45 7.86
C GLU A 496 10.02 35.06 8.36
N VAL A 497 9.08 34.36 9.00
CA VAL A 497 9.28 33.00 9.50
C VAL A 497 8.51 32.05 8.58
N PHE A 498 9.21 31.06 8.02
CA PHE A 498 8.55 30.07 7.17
C PHE A 498 7.83 29.02 8.03
N LEU A 499 6.64 28.61 7.58
CA LEU A 499 5.84 27.60 8.25
C LEU A 499 5.79 26.33 7.38
N SER A 500 6.29 25.24 7.92
CA SER A 500 6.08 23.90 7.40
C SER A 500 5.28 23.05 8.40
N PHE A 501 4.82 21.88 7.98
CA PHE A 501 4.04 20.99 8.82
C PHE A 501 4.64 19.59 8.82
N MET A 502 4.90 19.08 10.01
CA MET A 502 5.31 17.70 10.22
C MET A 502 4.05 16.84 10.44
N ASP A 503 3.91 15.77 9.65
CA ASP A 503 2.76 14.86 9.74
C ASP A 503 3.14 13.61 10.53
N HIS A 504 2.54 13.46 11.71
CA HIS A 504 2.62 12.24 12.51
C HIS A 504 1.44 11.28 12.25
N PHE A 505 0.72 11.49 11.13
CA PHE A 505 -0.49 10.78 10.69
C PHE A 505 -1.74 11.01 11.56
N ASP A 506 -1.58 11.13 12.88
CA ASP A 506 -2.66 11.40 13.83
C ASP A 506 -2.89 12.89 14.02
N ASN A 507 -1.83 13.60 14.43
CA ASN A 507 -1.78 15.05 14.50
C ASN A 507 -0.80 15.62 13.46
N ILE A 508 -0.88 16.93 13.25
CA ILE A 508 0.01 17.67 12.38
C ILE A 508 0.58 18.80 13.23
N VAL A 509 1.90 18.88 13.29
CA VAL A 509 2.61 19.85 14.13
C VAL A 509 3.23 20.92 13.24
N PRO A 510 3.00 22.21 13.52
CA PRO A 510 3.66 23.30 12.80
C PRO A 510 5.16 23.30 13.14
N VAL A 511 5.98 23.51 12.11
CA VAL A 511 7.43 23.67 12.23
C VAL A 511 7.78 25.03 11.68
N TYR A 512 8.41 25.87 12.50
CA TYR A 512 8.79 27.23 12.15
C TYR A 512 10.27 27.27 11.78
N GLU A 513 10.57 27.87 10.64
CA GLU A 513 11.93 28.05 10.13
C GLU A 513 12.27 29.54 10.22
N VAL A 514 13.17 29.86 11.16
CA VAL A 514 13.67 31.21 11.46
C VAL A 514 15.03 31.42 10.82
N ASP A 515 15.36 32.68 10.48
CA ASP A 515 16.66 33.09 9.95
C ASP A 515 17.82 32.70 10.90
N ALA A 516 18.97 32.29 10.36
CA ALA A 516 20.06 31.73 11.14
C ALA A 516 20.62 32.70 12.20
N VAL A 517 20.74 33.99 11.85
CA VAL A 517 21.24 35.03 12.76
C VAL A 517 20.27 35.27 13.92
N GLU A 518 18.97 35.36 13.61
CA GLU A 518 17.90 35.56 14.60
C GLU A 518 17.77 34.32 15.51
N LYS A 519 17.88 33.13 14.93
CA LYS A 519 17.88 31.87 15.68
C LYS A 519 19.04 31.79 16.67
N LEU A 520 20.24 32.25 16.28
CA LEU A 520 21.39 32.30 17.19
C LEU A 520 21.15 33.28 18.35
N THR A 521 20.61 34.47 18.08
CA THR A 521 20.29 35.45 19.13
C THR A 521 19.22 34.93 20.08
N ASP A 522 18.18 34.28 19.55
CA ASP A 522 17.07 33.75 20.33
C ASP A 522 17.50 32.57 21.19
N ALA A 523 18.32 31.66 20.64
CA ALA A 523 18.89 30.54 21.39
C ALA A 523 19.80 31.03 22.53
N TYR A 524 20.62 32.07 22.28
CA TYR A 524 21.43 32.68 23.33
C TYR A 524 20.57 33.33 24.41
N LEU A 525 19.53 34.07 24.02
CA LEU A 525 18.62 34.70 24.97
C LEU A 525 17.86 33.67 25.80
N ASP A 526 17.38 32.58 25.18
CA ASP A 526 16.69 31.48 25.86
C ASP A 526 17.60 30.86 26.93
N HIS A 527 18.82 30.46 26.56
CA HIS A 527 19.76 29.91 27.52
C HIS A 527 20.12 30.90 28.63
N PHE A 528 20.22 32.20 28.32
CA PHE A 528 20.51 33.25 29.31
C PHE A 528 19.36 33.40 30.31
N LEU A 529 18.11 33.45 29.82
CA LEU A 529 16.93 33.58 30.68
C LEU A 529 16.75 32.37 31.58
N TRP A 530 17.00 31.15 31.08
CA TRP A 530 16.95 29.94 31.90
C TRP A 530 18.05 29.89 32.95
N PHE A 531 19.27 30.31 32.60
CA PHE A 531 20.38 30.38 33.55
C PHE A 531 20.11 31.39 34.68
N GLU A 532 19.69 32.61 34.35
CA GLU A 532 19.34 33.63 35.35
C GLU A 532 18.13 33.20 36.19
N ASN A 533 17.17 32.51 35.59
CA ASN A 533 16.04 31.97 36.32
C ASN A 533 16.45 30.91 37.35
N ASP A 534 17.43 30.05 37.07
CA ASP A 534 17.93 29.07 38.03
C ASP A 534 18.72 29.74 39.18
N MET A 535 19.46 30.81 38.88
CA MET A 535 20.20 31.58 39.89
C MET A 535 19.29 32.38 40.82
N ILE A 536 18.19 32.95 40.29
CA ILE A 536 17.26 33.78 41.05
C ILE A 536 16.11 32.94 41.63
N GLU A 537 15.79 31.78 41.04
CA GLU A 537 14.65 30.91 41.33
C GLU A 537 13.30 31.62 41.19
N ILE A 538 13.05 32.24 40.04
CA ILE A 538 11.82 32.99 39.78
C ILE A 538 10.64 32.05 39.50
N ILE A 539 10.89 30.98 38.73
CA ILE A 539 9.88 29.98 38.40
C ILE A 539 9.75 28.98 39.56
N PRO A 540 8.56 28.79 40.14
CA PRO A 540 8.35 27.89 41.25
C PRO A 540 8.40 26.41 40.83
N ASP A 541 8.82 25.54 41.76
CA ASP A 541 9.09 24.11 41.51
C ASP A 541 7.88 23.29 40.99
N TRP A 542 6.64 23.76 41.19
CA TRP A 542 5.44 23.10 40.69
C TRP A 542 5.24 23.29 39.18
N VAL A 543 5.94 24.23 38.55
CA VAL A 543 5.92 24.40 37.10
C VAL A 543 6.76 23.28 36.48
N LYS A 544 6.12 22.42 35.69
CA LYS A 544 6.75 21.28 35.01
C LYS A 544 6.59 21.43 33.49
N PRO A 545 7.55 20.95 32.67
CA PRO A 545 8.73 20.14 33.02
C PRO A 545 9.86 20.93 33.71
N SER A 546 10.69 20.24 34.52
CA SER A 546 11.84 20.81 35.23
C SER A 546 13.08 19.92 35.07
N ASP A 547 14.27 20.50 35.01
CA ASP A 547 15.53 19.76 34.76
C ASP A 547 15.92 18.78 35.89
N LYS A 548 15.39 18.99 37.10
CA LYS A 548 15.65 18.13 38.27
C LYS A 548 15.12 16.70 38.10
N GLU A 549 14.07 16.49 37.30
CA GLU A 549 13.35 15.21 37.25
C GLU A 549 12.89 14.85 35.82
N ILE A 550 13.07 13.58 35.44
CA ILE A 550 12.57 13.05 34.17
C ILE A 550 11.06 12.75 34.30
N LEU A 551 10.29 12.89 33.21
CA LEU A 551 8.83 12.73 33.20
C LEU A 551 8.30 11.45 33.92
N PRO A 552 8.88 10.24 33.75
CA PRO A 552 8.43 9.06 34.49
C PRO A 552 8.65 9.16 36.00
N HIS A 553 9.73 9.82 36.43
CA HIS A 553 10.02 10.05 37.84
C HIS A 553 9.04 11.05 38.46
N LEU A 554 8.68 12.11 37.71
CA LEU A 554 7.65 13.04 38.12
C LEU A 554 6.31 12.33 38.40
N VAL A 555 5.89 11.44 37.49
CA VAL A 555 4.66 10.64 37.68
C VAL A 555 4.77 9.74 38.91
N TYR A 556 5.93 9.11 39.13
CA TYR A 556 6.16 8.30 40.32
C TYR A 556 6.05 9.11 41.61
N LYS A 557 6.69 10.27 41.68
CA LYS A 557 6.65 11.17 42.83
C LYS A 557 5.23 11.66 43.10
N TRP A 558 4.53 12.07 42.05
CA TRP A 558 3.11 12.45 42.12
C TRP A 558 2.24 11.34 42.71
N CYS A 559 2.39 10.10 42.22
CA CYS A 559 1.64 8.96 42.75
C CYS A 559 1.98 8.64 44.21
N LYS A 560 3.26 8.78 44.62
CA LYS A 560 3.71 8.55 45.99
C LYS A 560 3.13 9.59 46.95
N GLU A 561 3.28 10.88 46.64
CA GLU A 561 2.76 11.98 47.45
C GLU A 561 1.23 11.92 47.54
N TYR A 562 0.54 11.63 46.44
CA TYR A 562 -0.91 11.42 46.43
C TYR A 562 -1.33 10.29 47.38
N LYS A 563 -0.60 9.17 47.40
CA LYS A 563 -0.89 8.05 48.29
C LYS A 563 -0.69 8.42 49.77
N GLU A 564 0.34 9.18 50.08
CA GLU A 564 0.62 9.65 51.45
C GLU A 564 -0.48 10.62 51.94
N ILE A 565 -0.91 11.56 51.10
CA ILE A 565 -2.01 12.48 51.41
C ILE A 565 -3.33 11.73 51.61
N VAL A 566 -3.64 10.74 50.77
CA VAL A 566 -4.85 9.92 50.93
C VAL A 566 -4.79 9.11 52.23
N LYS A 567 -3.61 8.63 52.64
CA LYS A 567 -3.44 7.91 53.91
C LYS A 567 -3.68 8.83 55.11
N THR A 568 -3.11 10.03 55.12
CA THR A 568 -3.31 11.00 56.21
C THR A 568 -4.76 11.50 56.29
N MET A 569 -5.43 11.67 55.16
CA MET A 569 -6.88 11.97 55.13
C MET A 569 -7.73 10.83 55.70
N LYS A 570 -7.41 9.57 55.40
CA LYS A 570 -8.12 8.42 55.98
C LYS A 570 -7.89 8.31 57.49
N GLU A 571 -6.65 8.52 57.95
CA GLU A 571 -6.32 8.49 59.38
C GLU A 571 -6.97 9.65 60.16
N SER A 572 -7.17 10.82 59.54
CA SER A 572 -7.87 11.95 60.17
C SER A 572 -9.40 11.79 60.19
N ILE A 573 -9.97 11.04 59.24
CA ILE A 573 -11.40 10.66 59.25
C ILE A 573 -11.66 9.60 60.32
N VAL A 574 -10.80 8.57 60.43
CA VAL A 574 -10.94 7.50 61.44
C VAL A 574 -10.71 8.00 62.88
N LYS A 575 -10.01 9.11 63.09
CA LYS A 575 -9.84 9.74 64.41
C LYS A 575 -11.01 10.66 64.84
N LYS A 576 -12.01 10.86 63.97
CA LYS A 576 -13.20 11.69 64.26
C LYS A 576 -14.46 10.86 64.53
N GLU A 577 -14.38 9.54 64.43
CA GLU A 577 -15.31 8.58 65.04
C GLU A 577 -14.69 8.06 66.34
#